data_AF-A0A1Y1UPE0-F1
#
_entry.id   AF-A0A1Y1UPE0-F1
#
_cell.length_a   1.000
_cell.length_b   1.000
_cell.length_c   1.000
_cell.angle_alpha   90.00
_cell.angle_beta   90.00
_cell.angle_gamma   90.00
#
_symmetry.space_group_name_H-M   'P 1'
#
loop_
_entity.id
_entity.type
_entity.pdbx_description
1 polymer ?
#
loop_
_entity_poly.entity_id
_entity_poly.type
_entity_poly.pdbx_seq_one_letter_code
_entity_poly.pdbx_strand_id
1 'polypeptide(L)'
;MATKVAQKRLQKEYLSMQKSPPPFIWACPEEKNILDWHFIIRGPPDSPYEGGEYHGLIWFPSDYPFKPPDVKLFTPSGRFDPGHKICMSMTSYHPSTWNAAWSVATILTGLLSFMLSDEITAGAAKTTVEQKKALAKQSHAFNLNNKKFREIFPTYATPEMTDLPDMGKAPGSSSTKGVSAPQPTPETPPPPPPPVVVNHAHGRWIPSWRWIVAVVVLAIVGRLSTFAGL
;
A
#
# COMPACT_ATOMS: atom_id res chain seq x y z
N MET A 1 3.12 -14.98 22.06
CA MET A 1 4.24 -14.02 21.86
C MET A 1 5.05 -14.45 20.65
N ALA A 2 5.48 -13.50 19.81
CA ALA A 2 6.33 -13.77 18.66
C ALA A 2 7.74 -14.23 19.08
N THR A 3 8.35 -15.14 18.32
CA THR A 3 9.77 -15.47 18.48
C THR A 3 10.65 -14.27 18.07
N LYS A 4 11.89 -14.21 18.56
CA LYS A 4 12.85 -13.16 18.16
C LYS A 4 13.12 -13.16 16.65
N VAL A 5 13.06 -14.34 16.01
CA VAL A 5 13.21 -14.49 14.56
C VAL A 5 12.02 -13.86 13.83
N ALA A 6 10.79 -14.19 14.25
CA ALA A 6 9.56 -13.60 13.69
C ALA A 6 9.56 -12.07 13.82
N GLN A 7 9.89 -11.55 15.00
CA GLN A 7 9.98 -10.11 15.23
C GLN A 7 10.97 -9.43 14.29
N LYS A 8 12.22 -9.94 14.22
CA LYS A 8 13.25 -9.37 13.33
C LYS A 8 12.86 -9.46 11.86
N ARG A 9 12.22 -10.56 11.45
CA ARG A 9 11.75 -10.73 10.07
C ARG A 9 10.67 -9.71 9.74
N LEU A 10 9.62 -9.62 10.55
CA LEU A 10 8.48 -8.70 10.31
C LEU A 10 8.89 -7.23 10.40
N GLN A 11 9.85 -6.86 11.25
CA GLN A 11 10.43 -5.51 11.25
C GLN A 11 11.09 -5.16 9.90
N LYS A 12 11.85 -6.09 9.31
CA LYS A 12 12.45 -5.89 7.98
C LYS A 12 11.40 -5.79 6.89
N GLU A 13 10.36 -6.63 6.95
CA GLU A 13 9.22 -6.58 6.04
C GLU A 13 8.53 -5.21 6.10
N TYR A 14 8.37 -4.64 7.31
CA TYR A 14 7.73 -3.34 7.48
C TYR A 14 8.54 -2.23 6.82
N LEU A 15 9.85 -2.21 7.05
CA LEU A 15 10.74 -1.26 6.37
C LEU A 15 10.72 -1.44 4.85
N SER A 16 10.60 -2.68 4.35
CA SER A 16 10.46 -2.96 2.92
C SER A 16 9.16 -2.40 2.35
N MET A 17 8.04 -2.60 3.05
CA MET A 17 6.73 -2.04 2.68
C MET A 17 6.74 -0.50 2.66
N GLN A 18 7.39 0.14 3.64
CA GLN A 18 7.53 1.60 3.66
C GLN A 18 8.37 2.12 2.48
N LYS A 19 9.41 1.37 2.08
CA LYS A 19 10.34 1.78 1.03
C LYS A 19 9.78 1.56 -0.38
N SER A 20 9.11 0.43 -0.61
CA SER A 20 8.64 -0.01 -1.93
C SER A 20 7.34 -0.79 -1.77
N PRO A 21 6.21 -0.10 -1.50
CA PRO A 21 4.92 -0.75 -1.42
C PRO A 21 4.53 -1.35 -2.78
N PRO A 22 3.81 -2.48 -2.80
CA PRO A 22 3.26 -2.99 -4.04
C PRO A 22 2.10 -2.11 -4.53
N PRO A 23 1.87 -2.04 -5.86
CA PRO A 23 0.74 -1.32 -6.43
C PRO A 23 -0.59 -1.72 -5.80
N PHE A 24 -1.45 -0.74 -5.57
CA PHE A 24 -2.80 -0.89 -5.02
C PHE A 24 -2.86 -1.49 -3.62
N ILE A 25 -1.74 -1.58 -2.90
CA ILE A 25 -1.64 -2.28 -1.62
C ILE A 25 -0.92 -1.41 -0.59
N TRP A 26 -1.47 -1.37 0.61
CA TRP A 26 -0.79 -0.82 1.78
C TRP A 26 -1.02 -1.70 3.00
N ALA A 27 -0.01 -1.85 3.87
CA ALA A 27 -0.13 -2.65 5.08
C ALA A 27 0.74 -2.13 6.21
N CYS A 28 0.27 -2.33 7.44
CA CYS A 28 1.02 -2.01 8.65
C CYS A 28 0.72 -3.02 9.78
N PRO A 29 1.71 -3.31 10.64
CA PRO A 29 1.48 -4.09 11.85
C PRO A 29 0.61 -3.32 12.86
N GLU A 30 -0.12 -4.04 13.70
CA GLU A 30 -0.66 -3.45 14.92
C GLU A 30 0.48 -3.04 15.86
N GLU A 31 0.37 -1.87 16.49
CA GLU A 31 1.38 -1.35 17.42
C GLU A 31 1.67 -2.31 18.58
N LYS A 32 0.62 -2.99 19.06
CA LYS A 32 0.68 -3.89 20.22
C LYS A 32 1.01 -5.33 19.84
N ASN A 33 0.86 -5.70 18.57
CA ASN A 33 1.08 -7.06 18.11
C ASN A 33 1.62 -7.09 16.67
N ILE A 34 2.94 -7.22 16.54
CA ILE A 34 3.61 -7.31 15.23
C ILE A 34 3.20 -8.52 14.40
N LEU A 35 2.54 -9.53 15.00
CA LEU A 35 2.03 -10.71 14.28
C LEU A 35 0.70 -10.43 13.56
N ASP A 36 0.05 -9.31 13.86
CA ASP A 36 -1.23 -8.94 13.25
C ASP A 36 -0.98 -7.75 12.35
N TRP A 37 -1.14 -7.94 11.04
CA TRP A 37 -0.95 -6.88 10.05
C TRP A 37 -2.25 -6.59 9.35
N HIS A 38 -2.71 -5.37 9.47
CA HIS A 38 -3.83 -4.92 8.65
C HIS A 38 -3.33 -4.44 7.31
N PHE A 39 -4.18 -4.59 6.30
CA PHE A 39 -3.89 -4.10 4.96
C PHE A 39 -5.12 -3.46 4.32
N ILE A 40 -4.86 -2.61 3.33
CA ILE A 40 -5.82 -2.05 2.39
C ILE A 40 -5.43 -2.53 1.00
N ILE A 41 -6.40 -3.06 0.26
CA ILE A 41 -6.32 -3.27 -1.19
C ILE A 41 -7.24 -2.26 -1.88
N ARG A 42 -6.73 -1.57 -2.89
CA ARG A 42 -7.53 -0.80 -3.84
C ARG A 42 -7.89 -1.70 -5.01
N GLY A 43 -9.14 -1.66 -5.46
CA GLY A 43 -9.51 -2.37 -6.67
C GLY A 43 -8.83 -1.76 -7.89
N PRO A 44 -8.03 -2.54 -8.65
CA PRO A 44 -7.36 -2.03 -9.84
C PRO A 44 -8.37 -1.59 -10.93
N PRO A 45 -7.95 -0.71 -11.85
CA PRO A 45 -8.74 -0.37 -13.03
C PRO A 45 -9.14 -1.60 -13.85
N ASP A 46 -10.23 -1.49 -14.59
CA ASP A 46 -10.74 -2.53 -15.48
C ASP A 46 -11.08 -3.85 -14.77
N SER A 47 -11.38 -3.77 -13.47
CA SER A 47 -11.80 -4.90 -12.65
C SER A 47 -13.20 -4.69 -12.04
N PRO A 48 -13.92 -5.75 -11.64
CA PRO A 48 -15.17 -5.61 -10.89
C PRO A 48 -15.02 -4.86 -9.55
N TYR A 49 -13.79 -4.66 -9.11
CA TYR A 49 -13.42 -4.08 -7.82
C TYR A 49 -13.01 -2.61 -7.92
N GLU A 50 -12.90 -2.06 -9.13
CA GLU A 50 -12.47 -0.68 -9.37
C GLU A 50 -13.26 0.31 -8.51
N GLY A 51 -12.54 1.25 -7.89
CA GLY A 51 -13.10 2.21 -6.93
C GLY A 51 -13.36 1.63 -5.53
N GLY A 52 -13.05 0.35 -5.29
CA GLY A 52 -13.18 -0.29 -4.00
C GLY A 52 -11.99 -0.12 -3.05
N GLU A 53 -12.25 -0.32 -1.77
CA GLU A 53 -11.31 -0.28 -0.64
C GLU A 53 -11.52 -1.51 0.26
N TYR A 54 -10.58 -2.44 0.27
CA TYR A 54 -10.73 -3.70 0.98
C TYR A 54 -9.75 -3.79 2.15
N HIS A 55 -10.28 -3.62 3.35
CA HIS A 55 -9.59 -3.83 4.62
C HIS A 55 -9.52 -5.31 4.96
N GLY A 56 -8.36 -5.79 5.35
CA GLY A 56 -8.16 -7.15 5.83
C GLY A 56 -7.12 -7.28 6.93
N LEU A 57 -6.78 -8.54 7.24
CA LEU A 57 -5.77 -8.93 8.21
C LEU A 57 -4.92 -10.08 7.66
N ILE A 58 -3.59 -9.96 7.76
CA ILE A 58 -2.66 -11.08 7.76
C ILE A 58 -2.33 -11.40 9.22
N TRP A 59 -2.50 -12.67 9.60
CA TRP A 59 -2.19 -13.16 10.93
C TRP A 59 -1.00 -14.13 10.86
N PHE A 60 0.14 -13.70 11.38
CA PHE A 60 1.39 -14.47 11.37
C PHE A 60 1.48 -15.40 12.58
N PRO A 61 1.95 -16.65 12.41
CA PRO A 61 2.23 -17.52 13.53
C PRO A 61 3.46 -17.04 14.31
N SER A 62 3.60 -17.46 15.57
CA SER A 62 4.70 -17.04 16.44
C SER A 62 6.09 -17.45 15.93
N ASP A 63 6.15 -18.51 15.12
CA ASP A 63 7.33 -19.07 14.47
C ASP A 63 7.48 -18.66 12.98
N TYR A 64 6.77 -17.61 12.54
CA TYR A 64 7.04 -16.98 11.24
C TYR A 64 8.53 -16.62 11.09
N PRO A 65 9.18 -16.84 9.92
CA PRO A 65 8.62 -17.25 8.64
C PRO A 65 8.62 -18.76 8.38
N PHE A 66 8.82 -19.60 9.39
CA PHE A 66 8.91 -21.06 9.17
C PHE A 66 7.53 -21.72 8.96
N LYS A 67 6.45 -21.04 9.36
CA LYS A 67 5.07 -21.42 9.05
C LYS A 67 4.35 -20.28 8.31
N PRO A 68 3.40 -20.63 7.42
CA PRO A 68 2.62 -19.66 6.68
C PRO A 68 1.66 -18.87 7.60
N PRO A 69 1.28 -17.64 7.21
CA PRO A 69 0.22 -16.90 7.89
C PRO A 69 -1.19 -17.37 7.47
N ASP A 70 -2.18 -16.82 8.14
CA ASP A 70 -3.57 -16.79 7.68
C ASP A 70 -3.93 -15.40 7.15
N VAL A 71 -4.90 -15.35 6.23
CA VAL A 71 -5.38 -14.09 5.62
C VAL A 71 -6.91 -14.06 5.62
N LYS A 72 -7.48 -12.89 5.91
CA LYS A 72 -8.94 -12.63 5.78
C LYS A 72 -9.22 -11.21 5.33
N LEU A 73 -10.35 -11.02 4.66
CA LEU A 73 -10.93 -9.69 4.40
C LEU A 73 -12.03 -9.39 5.40
N PHE A 74 -12.17 -8.13 5.80
CA PHE A 74 -13.29 -7.64 6.60
C PHE A 74 -14.30 -6.88 5.75
N THR A 75 -13.83 -6.13 4.76
CA THR A 75 -14.71 -5.43 3.83
C THR A 75 -15.41 -6.43 2.91
N PRO A 76 -16.75 -6.39 2.77
CA PRO A 76 -17.48 -7.15 1.77
C PRO A 76 -16.96 -6.86 0.36
N SER A 77 -16.38 -7.86 -0.30
CA SER A 77 -15.86 -7.75 -1.66
C SER A 77 -16.70 -8.49 -2.70
N GLY A 78 -17.57 -9.40 -2.26
CA GLY A 78 -18.26 -10.36 -3.12
C GLY A 78 -17.36 -11.49 -3.63
N ARG A 79 -16.06 -11.47 -3.31
CA ARG A 79 -15.09 -12.51 -3.68
C ARG A 79 -14.78 -13.45 -2.53
N PHE A 80 -14.67 -12.91 -1.33
CA PHE A 80 -14.38 -13.64 -0.10
C PHE A 80 -15.40 -13.28 0.98
N ASP A 81 -15.81 -14.27 1.76
CA ASP A 81 -16.72 -14.08 2.88
C ASP A 81 -16.02 -13.26 3.98
N PRO A 82 -16.58 -12.12 4.41
CA PRO A 82 -15.98 -11.30 5.45
C PRO A 82 -15.67 -12.09 6.73
N GLY A 83 -14.47 -11.88 7.27
CA GLY A 83 -14.00 -12.51 8.50
C GLY A 83 -13.51 -13.95 8.37
N HIS A 84 -13.73 -14.61 7.22
CA HIS A 84 -13.33 -15.99 7.00
C HIS A 84 -11.89 -16.09 6.50
N LYS A 85 -11.19 -17.17 6.90
CA LYS A 85 -9.85 -17.44 6.39
C LYS A 85 -9.94 -17.79 4.90
N ILE A 86 -9.04 -17.22 4.12
CA ILE A 86 -8.94 -17.45 2.67
C ILE A 86 -7.90 -18.55 2.44
N CYS A 87 -8.28 -19.60 1.72
CA CYS A 87 -7.36 -20.65 1.34
C CYS A 87 -6.65 -20.31 0.03
N MET A 88 -5.31 -20.27 0.09
CA MET A 88 -4.40 -20.07 -1.04
C MET A 88 -3.04 -20.74 -0.74
N SER A 89 -2.22 -20.97 -1.76
CA SER A 89 -0.93 -21.68 -1.66
C SER A 89 0.07 -21.06 -0.66
N MET A 90 -0.16 -19.81 -0.24
CA MET A 90 0.68 -19.06 0.69
C MET A 90 0.13 -19.01 2.13
N THR A 91 -0.94 -19.76 2.43
CA THR A 91 -1.63 -19.75 3.74
C THR A 91 -1.49 -21.07 4.50
N SER A 92 -1.91 -21.09 5.77
CA SER A 92 -1.88 -22.28 6.63
C SER A 92 -2.67 -23.49 6.13
N TYR A 93 -3.55 -23.31 5.15
CA TYR A 93 -4.21 -24.41 4.45
C TYR A 93 -3.23 -25.31 3.67
N HIS A 94 -2.11 -24.76 3.20
CA HIS A 94 -1.12 -25.48 2.40
C HIS A 94 0.30 -25.31 2.96
N PRO A 95 0.60 -25.89 4.14
CA PRO A 95 1.90 -25.71 4.80
C PRO A 95 3.06 -26.32 3.99
N SER A 96 2.80 -27.34 3.16
CA SER A 96 3.82 -27.97 2.30
C SER A 96 4.24 -27.12 1.10
N THR A 97 3.42 -26.16 0.68
CA THR A 97 3.74 -25.25 -0.44
C THR A 97 4.28 -23.91 0.04
N TRP A 98 4.35 -23.69 1.35
CA TRP A 98 4.85 -22.45 1.93
C TRP A 98 6.34 -22.25 1.65
N ASN A 99 6.68 -21.08 1.13
CA ASN A 99 8.06 -20.65 1.00
C ASN A 99 8.36 -19.52 2.00
N ALA A 100 9.23 -19.80 2.97
CA ALA A 100 9.66 -18.84 3.99
C ALA A 100 10.31 -17.57 3.41
N ALA A 101 10.74 -17.56 2.15
CA ALA A 101 11.28 -16.38 1.48
C ALA A 101 10.20 -15.39 0.99
N TRP A 102 8.92 -15.80 0.91
CA TRP A 102 7.86 -14.90 0.49
C TRP A 102 7.70 -13.74 1.47
N SER A 103 7.70 -12.52 0.92
CA SER A 103 7.55 -11.27 1.66
C SER A 103 6.07 -10.96 1.91
N VAL A 104 5.78 -10.04 2.82
CA VAL A 104 4.42 -9.49 3.03
C VAL A 104 3.88 -8.91 1.72
N ALA A 105 4.73 -8.19 0.97
CA ALA A 105 4.38 -7.65 -0.34
C ALA A 105 4.00 -8.76 -1.33
N THR A 106 4.75 -9.86 -1.36
CA THR A 106 4.45 -11.02 -2.22
C THR A 106 3.12 -11.66 -1.86
N ILE A 107 2.85 -11.85 -0.57
CA ILE A 107 1.60 -12.45 -0.08
C ILE A 107 0.39 -11.59 -0.47
N LEU A 108 0.47 -10.27 -0.25
CA LEU A 108 -0.62 -9.36 -0.59
C LEU A 108 -0.80 -9.18 -2.10
N THR A 109 0.29 -9.19 -2.87
CA THR A 109 0.21 -9.20 -4.35
C THR A 109 -0.47 -10.49 -4.82
N GLY A 110 -0.09 -11.64 -4.26
CA GLY A 110 -0.76 -12.91 -4.51
C GLY A 110 -2.23 -12.89 -4.15
N LEU A 111 -2.60 -12.29 -3.02
CA LEU A 111 -4.01 -12.10 -2.64
C LEU A 111 -4.78 -11.22 -3.63
N LEU A 112 -4.20 -10.12 -4.10
CA LEU A 112 -4.82 -9.27 -5.10
C LEU A 112 -5.00 -10.03 -6.43
N SER A 113 -3.96 -10.73 -6.92
CA SER A 113 -4.07 -11.56 -8.12
C SER A 113 -5.16 -12.63 -7.96
N PHE A 114 -5.23 -13.27 -6.79
CA PHE A 114 -6.23 -14.28 -6.51
C PHE A 114 -7.65 -13.69 -6.39
N MET A 115 -7.77 -12.47 -5.87
CA MET A 115 -9.02 -11.72 -5.81
C MET A 115 -9.57 -11.41 -7.21
N LEU A 116 -8.69 -11.19 -8.20
CA LEU A 116 -9.05 -10.96 -9.60
C LEU A 116 -9.39 -12.25 -10.37
N SER A 117 -9.13 -13.42 -9.80
CA SER A 117 -9.47 -14.71 -10.40
C SER A 117 -10.87 -15.20 -10.00
N ASP A 118 -11.39 -16.16 -10.77
CA ASP A 118 -12.66 -16.85 -10.50
C ASP A 118 -12.48 -18.22 -9.80
N GLU A 119 -11.30 -18.49 -9.24
CA GLU A 119 -11.03 -19.77 -8.56
C GLU A 119 -11.86 -19.93 -7.28
N ILE A 120 -12.56 -21.06 -7.14
CA ILE A 120 -13.32 -21.38 -5.93
C ILE A 120 -12.35 -21.90 -4.86
N THR A 121 -12.47 -21.37 -3.65
CA THR A 121 -11.63 -21.77 -2.51
C THR A 121 -12.40 -21.71 -1.20
N ALA A 122 -11.82 -22.24 -0.13
CA ALA A 122 -12.33 -22.01 1.22
C ALA A 122 -12.33 -20.50 1.54
N GLY A 123 -13.47 -20.01 2.01
CA GLY A 123 -13.72 -18.59 2.27
C GLY A 123 -14.14 -17.78 1.04
N ALA A 124 -14.37 -18.41 -0.13
CA ALA A 124 -14.88 -17.72 -1.31
C ALA A 124 -16.40 -17.44 -1.20
N ALA A 125 -16.81 -16.24 -1.59
CA ALA A 125 -18.21 -15.87 -1.78
C ALA A 125 -18.63 -16.07 -3.24
N LYS A 126 -19.91 -16.40 -3.48
CA LYS A 126 -20.50 -16.49 -4.82
C LYS A 126 -21.40 -15.29 -5.09
N THR A 127 -20.94 -14.38 -5.93
CA THR A 127 -21.67 -13.16 -6.31
C THR A 127 -21.51 -12.84 -7.79
N THR A 128 -22.40 -12.02 -8.35
CA THR A 128 -22.30 -11.53 -9.72
C THR A 128 -21.32 -10.35 -9.82
N VAL A 129 -20.90 -10.00 -11.04
CA VAL A 129 -20.05 -8.84 -11.30
C VAL A 129 -20.72 -7.54 -10.85
N GLU A 130 -22.03 -7.43 -11.03
CA GLU A 130 -22.83 -6.27 -10.61
C GLU A 130 -22.85 -6.13 -9.09
N GLN A 131 -22.96 -7.25 -8.37
CA GLN A 131 -22.87 -7.27 -6.91
C GLN A 131 -21.47 -6.85 -6.44
N LYS A 132 -20.40 -7.37 -7.05
CA LYS A 132 -19.01 -6.95 -6.76
C LYS A 132 -18.82 -5.43 -6.95
N LYS A 133 -19.31 -4.88 -8.07
CA LYS A 133 -19.27 -3.44 -8.37
C LYS A 133 -20.08 -2.60 -7.39
N ALA A 134 -21.25 -3.09 -6.97
CA ALA A 134 -22.06 -2.42 -5.95
C ALA A 134 -21.34 -2.39 -4.60
N LEU A 135 -20.70 -3.49 -4.20
CA LEU A 135 -19.91 -3.58 -2.97
C LEU A 135 -18.66 -2.68 -3.03
N ALA A 136 -17.98 -2.59 -4.18
CA ALA A 136 -16.86 -1.67 -4.39
C ALA A 136 -17.27 -0.21 -4.11
N LYS A 137 -18.44 0.23 -4.58
CA LYS A 137 -18.94 1.60 -4.32
C LYS A 137 -19.26 1.86 -2.84
N GLN A 138 -19.59 0.81 -2.08
CA GLN A 138 -19.99 0.92 -0.67
C GLN A 138 -18.81 0.70 0.29
N SER A 139 -17.70 0.16 -0.19
CA SER A 139 -16.63 -0.36 0.67
C SER A 139 -15.97 0.70 1.54
N HIS A 140 -15.77 1.91 1.02
CA HIS A 140 -15.14 2.98 1.78
C HIS A 140 -16.03 3.43 2.95
N ALA A 141 -17.31 3.68 2.69
CA ALA A 141 -18.29 3.99 3.73
C ALA A 141 -18.42 2.85 4.77
N PHE A 142 -18.32 1.59 4.32
CA PHE A 142 -18.25 0.45 5.23
C PHE A 142 -17.03 0.52 6.15
N ASN A 143 -15.84 0.81 5.61
CA ASN A 143 -14.59 0.90 6.38
C ASN A 143 -14.59 2.07 7.37
N LEU A 144 -15.22 3.20 7.02
CA LEU A 144 -15.41 4.32 7.94
C LEU A 144 -16.28 3.99 9.16
N ASN A 145 -17.09 2.94 9.09
CA ASN A 145 -17.83 2.42 10.26
C ASN A 145 -17.04 1.36 11.05
N ASN A 146 -15.89 0.92 10.55
CA ASN A 146 -15.04 -0.06 11.22
C ASN A 146 -14.02 0.64 12.14
N LYS A 147 -14.19 0.46 13.46
CA LYS A 147 -13.30 1.03 14.48
C LYS A 147 -11.83 0.64 14.25
N LYS A 148 -11.54 -0.62 13.95
CA LYS A 148 -10.18 -1.12 13.74
C LYS A 148 -9.54 -0.50 12.50
N PHE A 149 -10.29 -0.35 11.41
CA PHE A 149 -9.82 0.36 10.22
C PHE A 149 -9.40 1.80 10.55
N ARG A 150 -10.26 2.54 11.27
CA ARG A 150 -9.98 3.93 11.66
C ARG A 150 -8.77 4.07 12.59
N GLU A 151 -8.59 3.13 13.50
CA GLU A 151 -7.46 3.10 14.43
C GLU A 151 -6.14 2.85 13.70
N ILE A 152 -6.13 1.90 12.77
CA ILE A 152 -4.89 1.45 12.11
C ILE A 152 -4.54 2.33 10.89
N PHE A 153 -5.54 2.88 10.21
CA PHE A 153 -5.39 3.67 8.99
C PHE A 153 -6.01 5.07 9.11
N PRO A 154 -5.62 5.89 10.10
CA PRO A 154 -6.23 7.21 10.31
C PRO A 154 -6.10 8.12 9.10
N THR A 155 -5.02 8.01 8.31
CA THR A 155 -4.80 8.79 7.08
C THR A 155 -5.75 8.41 5.93
N TYR A 156 -6.31 7.19 5.96
CA TYR A 156 -7.25 6.70 4.94
C TYR A 156 -8.70 6.71 5.43
N ALA A 157 -8.93 7.00 6.72
CA ALA A 157 -10.25 7.11 7.33
C ALA A 157 -10.82 8.54 7.20
N THR A 158 -10.79 9.09 5.99
CA THR A 158 -11.31 10.42 5.64
C THR A 158 -12.67 10.30 4.94
N PRO A 159 -13.46 11.40 4.82
CA PRO A 159 -14.74 11.34 4.10
C PRO A 159 -14.62 10.91 2.64
N GLU A 160 -13.51 11.31 2.00
CA GLU A 160 -13.17 10.93 0.64
C GLU A 160 -12.02 9.93 0.64
N MET A 161 -12.07 8.98 -0.30
CA MET A 161 -11.07 7.94 -0.46
C MET A 161 -9.76 8.52 -1.04
N THR A 162 -8.64 8.22 -0.38
CA THR A 162 -7.31 8.71 -0.78
C THR A 162 -6.46 7.64 -1.47
N ASP A 163 -5.59 8.07 -2.40
CA ASP A 163 -4.65 7.19 -3.10
C ASP A 163 -3.71 6.50 -2.08
N LEU A 164 -3.46 5.20 -2.30
CA LEU A 164 -2.39 4.49 -1.59
C LEU A 164 -1.02 4.97 -2.11
N PRO A 165 0.10 4.66 -1.41
CA PRO A 165 1.41 5.16 -1.77
C PRO A 165 1.87 4.75 -3.19
N ASP A 166 1.38 3.60 -3.68
CA ASP A 166 1.53 3.19 -5.06
C ASP A 166 0.16 2.76 -5.63
N MET A 167 -0.29 3.43 -6.68
CA MET A 167 -1.54 3.14 -7.40
C MET A 167 -1.28 2.55 -8.80
N GLY A 168 -0.11 1.95 -9.03
CA GLY A 168 0.25 1.26 -10.27
C GLY A 168 0.41 2.19 -11.48
N LYS A 169 0.63 3.49 -11.26
CA LYS A 169 0.86 4.45 -12.35
C LYS A 169 2.25 4.19 -12.94
N ALA A 170 2.32 4.02 -14.27
CA ALA A 170 3.59 3.93 -14.96
C ALA A 170 4.44 5.20 -14.67
N PRO A 171 5.76 5.09 -14.49
CA PRO A 171 6.62 6.26 -14.32
C PRO A 171 6.53 7.12 -15.59
N GLY A 172 5.67 8.14 -15.57
CA GLY A 172 5.45 9.05 -16.70
C GLY A 172 4.01 9.53 -16.94
N SER A 173 2.98 8.97 -16.30
CA SER A 173 1.60 9.47 -16.48
C SER A 173 1.20 10.50 -15.42
N SER A 174 1.73 11.72 -15.52
CA SER A 174 1.09 12.87 -14.88
C SER A 174 -0.16 13.25 -15.67
N SER A 175 -1.33 12.88 -15.17
CA SER A 175 -2.62 13.37 -15.66
C SER A 175 -2.81 14.84 -15.22
N THR A 176 -2.35 15.77 -16.06
CA THR A 176 -2.83 17.15 -16.02
C THR A 176 -4.31 17.17 -16.36
N LYS A 177 -5.15 17.53 -15.38
CA LYS A 177 -6.55 17.92 -15.61
C LYS A 177 -6.57 19.09 -16.60
N GLY A 178 -6.88 18.81 -17.86
CA GLY A 178 -7.21 19.82 -18.86
C GLY A 178 -8.60 20.37 -18.58
N VAL A 179 -8.66 21.61 -18.11
CA VAL A 179 -9.86 22.44 -18.15
C VAL A 179 -10.25 22.62 -19.62
N SER A 180 -11.51 22.30 -19.93
CA SER A 180 -12.10 22.49 -21.26
C SER A 180 -12.02 23.96 -21.68
N ALA A 181 -11.44 24.25 -22.84
CA ALA A 181 -11.45 25.57 -23.46
C ALA A 181 -12.47 25.60 -24.62
N PRO A 182 -13.19 26.71 -24.86
CA PRO A 182 -14.18 26.81 -25.94
C PRO A 182 -13.51 26.93 -27.32
N GLN A 183 -14.14 26.38 -28.36
CA GLN A 183 -13.70 26.46 -29.76
C GLN A 183 -13.63 27.91 -30.29
N PRO A 184 -12.65 28.25 -31.16
CA PRO A 184 -12.69 29.47 -31.96
C PRO A 184 -12.97 29.22 -33.46
N THR A 185 -13.66 30.19 -34.08
CA THR A 185 -13.83 30.39 -35.53
C THR A 185 -12.51 30.73 -36.26
N PRO A 186 -12.42 30.54 -37.59
CA PRO A 186 -11.14 30.61 -38.31
C PRO A 186 -10.80 32.03 -38.81
N GLU A 187 -9.65 32.57 -38.39
CA GLU A 187 -8.98 33.71 -39.02
C GLU A 187 -7.48 33.41 -39.26
N THR A 188 -6.96 33.95 -40.36
CA THR A 188 -5.70 33.66 -41.06
C THR A 188 -4.44 34.06 -40.25
N PRO A 189 -3.29 33.35 -40.34
CA PRO A 189 -2.17 33.55 -39.43
C PRO A 189 -1.17 34.62 -39.91
N PRO A 190 -0.65 35.49 -39.01
CA PRO A 190 0.58 36.24 -39.26
C PRO A 190 1.84 35.46 -38.80
N PRO A 191 3.03 35.80 -39.34
CA PRO A 191 4.26 35.00 -39.22
C PRO A 191 4.90 35.05 -37.81
N PRO A 192 5.76 34.06 -37.46
CA PRO A 192 6.24 33.90 -36.09
C PRO A 192 7.38 34.86 -35.73
N PRO A 193 7.44 35.37 -34.48
CA PRO A 193 8.61 36.06 -33.96
C PRO A 193 9.69 35.08 -33.43
N PRO A 194 10.97 35.52 -33.39
CA PRO A 194 12.12 34.68 -33.01
C PRO A 194 12.18 34.36 -31.50
N PRO A 195 12.95 33.35 -31.07
CA PRO A 195 12.88 32.81 -29.72
C PRO A 195 13.50 33.78 -28.72
N VAL A 196 12.74 34.10 -27.67
CA VAL A 196 13.25 34.83 -26.50
C VAL A 196 13.73 33.81 -25.47
N VAL A 197 15.04 33.75 -25.29
CA VAL A 197 15.68 33.07 -24.16
C VAL A 197 15.49 33.96 -22.93
N VAL A 198 14.76 33.49 -21.92
CA VAL A 198 14.73 34.12 -20.60
C VAL A 198 15.23 33.14 -19.56
N ASN A 199 16.46 33.36 -19.12
CA ASN A 199 16.96 32.85 -17.86
C ASN A 199 16.36 33.69 -16.72
N HIS A 200 15.68 33.06 -15.78
CA HIS A 200 15.51 33.63 -14.44
C HIS A 200 15.99 32.65 -13.37
N ALA A 201 17.00 33.12 -12.66
CA ALA A 201 17.53 32.54 -11.45
C ALA A 201 16.69 32.95 -10.23
N HIS A 202 16.86 32.14 -9.17
CA HIS A 202 16.58 32.36 -7.74
C HIS A 202 15.20 31.99 -7.17
N GLY A 203 15.26 31.07 -6.21
CA GLY A 203 14.18 30.75 -5.28
C GLY A 203 14.38 29.41 -4.57
N ARG A 204 15.53 29.16 -3.93
CA ARG A 204 15.79 27.91 -3.20
C ARG A 204 14.96 27.87 -1.91
N TRP A 205 13.86 27.12 -1.92
CA TRP A 205 13.09 26.77 -0.72
C TRP A 205 13.73 25.55 -0.06
N ILE A 206 14.10 25.67 1.23
CA ILE A 206 14.70 24.60 2.04
C ILE A 206 13.71 24.26 3.15
N PRO A 207 13.11 23.05 3.17
CA PRO A 207 12.27 22.63 4.29
C PRO A 207 13.12 22.04 5.43
N SER A 208 12.58 22.12 6.65
CA SER A 208 13.17 22.05 8.00
C SER A 208 13.67 20.69 8.53
N TRP A 209 14.05 19.74 7.67
CA TRP A 209 14.43 18.36 8.04
C TRP A 209 15.95 18.19 8.17
N ARG A 210 16.74 19.22 7.87
CA ARG A 210 18.22 19.20 7.95
C ARG A 210 18.80 19.49 9.35
N TRP A 211 17.98 19.76 10.36
CA TRP A 211 18.46 19.82 11.75
C TRP A 211 18.50 18.47 12.46
N ILE A 212 17.76 17.46 11.98
CA ILE A 212 17.74 16.14 12.63
C ILE A 212 18.93 15.27 12.17
N VAL A 213 19.54 15.58 11.01
CA VAL A 213 20.74 14.88 10.52
C VAL A 213 22.05 15.44 11.13
N ALA A 214 22.04 16.65 11.68
CA ALA A 214 23.24 17.26 12.31
C ALA A 214 23.52 16.75 13.74
N VAL A 215 22.52 16.18 14.43
CA VAL A 215 22.70 15.64 15.80
C VAL A 215 23.18 14.17 15.80
N VAL A 216 23.03 13.45 14.68
CA VAL A 216 23.46 12.04 14.57
C VAL A 216 24.87 11.89 13.96
N VAL A 217 25.38 12.90 13.24
CA VAL A 217 26.71 12.83 12.60
C VAL A 217 27.86 13.29 13.52
N LEU A 218 27.61 14.05 14.60
CA LEU A 218 28.63 14.40 15.60
C LEU A 218 28.86 13.33 16.70
N ALA A 219 28.04 12.28 16.74
CA ALA A 219 28.21 11.17 17.69
C ALA A 219 29.10 10.01 17.15
N ILE A 220 29.51 10.07 15.88
CA ILE A 220 30.33 9.01 15.24
C ILE A 220 31.80 9.44 15.02
N VAL A 221 32.15 10.72 15.16
CA VAL A 221 33.55 11.20 15.11
C VAL A 221 34.16 11.43 16.52
N GLY A 222 33.35 11.37 17.60
CA GLY A 222 33.82 11.56 18.98
C GLY A 222 34.41 10.32 19.68
N ARG A 223 34.57 9.18 18.99
CA ARG A 223 35.07 7.92 19.60
C ARG A 223 36.36 7.36 18.98
N LEU A 224 37.17 8.23 18.36
CA LEU A 224 38.52 7.89 17.86
C LEU A 224 39.60 8.91 18.26
N SER A 225 39.44 9.58 19.41
CA SER A 225 40.49 10.44 19.98
C SER A 225 40.66 10.22 21.49
N THR A 226 40.87 8.97 21.91
CA THR A 226 41.37 8.65 23.25
C THR A 226 42.35 7.48 23.23
N PHE A 227 43.23 7.48 22.23
CA PHE A 227 44.42 6.62 22.17
C PHE A 227 45.54 7.34 21.39
N ALA A 228 46.01 8.47 21.94
CA ALA A 228 47.35 9.02 21.68
C ALA A 228 47.59 10.23 22.59
N GLY A 229 48.47 10.08 23.59
CA GLY A 229 49.23 11.20 24.16
C GLY A 229 48.88 11.69 25.56
N LEU A 230 49.15 10.87 26.59
CA LEU A 230 49.99 11.17 27.77
C LEU A 230 50.02 9.95 28.69
#